data_AF-K1SMI3-F1
#
_entry.id   AF-K1SMI3-F1
#
_cell.length_a   1.000
_cell.length_b   1.000
_cell.length_c   1.000
_cell.angle_alpha   90.00
_cell.angle_beta   90.00
_cell.angle_gamma   90.00
#
_symmetry.space_group_name_H-M   'P 1'
#
loop_
_entity.id
_entity.type
_entity.pdbx_description
1 polymer ?
#
loop_
_entity_poly.entity_id
_entity_poly.type
_entity_poly.pdbx_seq_one_letter_code
_entity_poly.pdbx_strand_id
1 'polypeptide(L)'
;MDYQEVLSRFTYDDGTDIRNRISAVEAGDYRENRDIINEIVLWKMNRRPQVTEELIDAIFSLKEIKTPLQVLTDEKTGRVVEKLLQTKGMQLPMASTVLHFYYPEIFPIIDQRAYRELYAMDYPKTMTK
;
A
#
# COMPACT_ATOMS: atom_id res chain seq x y z
N MET A 1 6.69 11.44 -20.50
CA MET A 1 5.56 10.72 -19.89
C MET A 1 4.44 11.73 -19.74
N ASP A 2 3.40 11.61 -20.57
CA ASP A 2 2.23 12.48 -20.51
C ASP A 2 1.36 12.06 -19.32
N TYR A 3 1.22 12.95 -18.34
CA TYR A 3 0.43 12.70 -17.15
C TYR A 3 -1.06 12.54 -17.47
N GLN A 4 -1.55 13.16 -18.55
CA GLN A 4 -2.95 13.01 -18.97
C GLN A 4 -3.25 11.59 -19.47
N GLU A 5 -2.34 11.00 -20.24
CA GLU A 5 -2.44 9.60 -20.69
C GLU A 5 -2.47 8.63 -19.50
N VAL A 6 -1.60 8.85 -18.50
CA VAL A 6 -1.56 8.04 -17.28
C VAL A 6 -2.88 8.17 -16.51
N LEU A 7 -3.37 9.40 -16.30
CA LEU A 7 -4.63 9.65 -15.58
C LEU A 7 -5.85 9.02 -16.24
N SER A 8 -5.91 9.00 -17.57
CA SER A 8 -7.04 8.40 -18.32
C SER A 8 -7.21 6.90 -18.07
N ARG A 9 -6.15 6.21 -17.61
CA ARG A 9 -6.14 4.77 -17.32
C ARG A 9 -6.40 4.44 -15.85
N PHE A 10 -6.37 5.43 -14.95
CA PHE A 10 -6.60 5.24 -13.52
C PHE A 10 -8.09 5.34 -13.19
N THR A 11 -8.75 4.19 -13.01
CA THR A 11 -10.14 4.13 -12.53
C THR A 11 -10.19 3.93 -11.01
N TYR A 12 -10.84 4.85 -10.30
CA TYR A 12 -11.18 4.70 -8.88
C TYR A 12 -12.64 4.26 -8.76
N ASP A 13 -12.97 3.56 -7.67
CA ASP A 13 -14.36 3.51 -7.19
C ASP A 13 -14.84 4.95 -6.98
N ASP A 14 -15.99 5.29 -7.55
CA ASP A 14 -16.10 6.59 -8.23
C ASP A 14 -16.08 7.80 -7.29
N GLY A 15 -16.32 7.59 -5.98
CA GLY A 15 -16.32 8.62 -4.96
C GLY A 15 -17.18 9.81 -5.38
N THR A 16 -18.20 9.57 -6.22
CA THR A 16 -18.91 10.62 -6.94
C THR A 16 -19.61 11.56 -5.98
N ASP A 17 -20.16 11.03 -4.89
CA ASP A 17 -20.74 11.84 -3.81
C ASP A 17 -19.71 12.81 -3.19
N ILE A 18 -18.55 12.29 -2.77
CA ILE A 18 -17.44 13.09 -2.23
C ILE A 18 -17.01 14.17 -3.23
N ARG A 19 -16.91 13.84 -4.52
CA ARG A 19 -16.54 14.80 -5.58
C ARG A 19 -17.59 15.89 -5.80
N ASN A 20 -18.86 15.52 -5.77
CA ASN A 20 -19.96 16.47 -5.92
C ASN A 20 -19.99 17.45 -4.75
N ARG A 21 -19.77 16.96 -3.52
CA ARG A 21 -19.69 17.78 -2.31
C ARG A 21 -18.51 18.74 -2.35
N ILE A 22 -17.33 18.29 -2.78
CA ILE A 22 -16.16 19.16 -3.00
C ILE A 22 -16.47 20.27 -4.02
N SER A 23 -17.22 19.95 -5.08
CA SER A 23 -17.55 20.93 -6.13
C SER A 23 -18.58 21.96 -5.68
N ALA A 24 -19.36 21.65 -4.64
CA ALA A 24 -20.43 22.50 -4.12
C ALA A 24 -20.05 23.28 -2.86
N VAL A 25 -19.08 22.80 -2.07
CA VAL A 25 -18.69 23.42 -0.81
C VAL A 25 -17.89 24.72 -1.02
N GLU A 26 -18.19 25.75 -0.23
CA GLU A 26 -17.39 26.97 -0.19
C GLU A 26 -16.16 26.81 0.71
N ALA A 27 -15.05 27.47 0.39
CA ALA A 27 -13.82 27.40 1.19
C ALA A 27 -14.00 27.91 2.65
N GLY A 28 -15.02 28.74 2.90
CA GLY A 28 -15.37 29.24 4.23
C GLY A 28 -16.18 28.27 5.08
N ASP A 29 -16.73 27.20 4.49
CA ASP A 29 -17.47 26.17 5.25
C ASP A 29 -16.51 25.12 5.81
N TYR A 30 -15.79 25.50 6.86
CA TYR A 30 -14.78 24.66 7.48
C TYR A 30 -15.34 23.35 8.06
N ARG A 31 -16.63 23.32 8.41
CA ARG A 31 -17.25 22.12 8.97
C ARG A 31 -17.44 21.08 7.88
N GLU A 32 -18.07 21.44 6.77
CA GLU A 32 -18.28 20.53 5.64
C GLU A 32 -16.95 20.11 5.01
N ASN A 33 -16.01 21.04 4.85
CA ASN A 33 -14.67 20.71 4.35
C ASN A 33 -13.96 19.66 5.24
N ARG A 34 -14.06 19.77 6.56
CA ARG A 34 -13.49 18.78 7.48
C ARG A 34 -14.17 17.43 7.37
N ASP A 35 -15.50 17.41 7.23
CA ASP A 35 -16.27 16.18 7.11
C ASP A 35 -15.96 15.46 5.78
N ILE A 36 -15.86 16.20 4.67
CA ILE A 36 -15.37 15.70 3.37
C ILE A 36 -13.97 15.10 3.51
N ILE A 37 -13.03 15.80 4.17
CA ILE A 37 -11.65 15.29 4.36
C ILE A 37 -11.65 13.98 5.17
N ASN A 38 -12.43 13.93 6.25
CA ASN A 38 -12.55 12.71 7.06
C ASN A 38 -13.11 11.55 6.24
N GLU A 39 -14.09 11.81 5.36
CA GLU A 39 -14.67 10.79 4.49
C GLU A 39 -13.69 10.31 3.42
N ILE A 40 -12.89 11.21 2.83
CA ILE A 40 -11.78 10.82 1.94
C ILE A 40 -10.81 9.90 2.66
N VAL A 41 -10.46 10.22 3.91
CA VAL A 41 -9.57 9.39 4.74
C VAL A 41 -10.23 8.02 5.00
N LEU A 42 -11.49 7.97 5.39
CA LEU A 42 -12.22 6.72 5.62
C LEU A 42 -12.33 5.89 4.34
N TRP A 43 -12.67 6.49 3.21
CA TRP A 43 -12.72 5.84 1.90
C TRP A 43 -11.35 5.28 1.50
N LYS A 44 -10.27 6.03 1.79
CA LYS A 44 -8.89 5.58 1.56
C LYS A 44 -8.50 4.43 2.49
N MET A 45 -8.92 4.45 3.74
CA MET A 45 -8.61 3.44 4.75
C MET A 45 -9.47 2.16 4.61
N ASN A 46 -10.71 2.27 4.15
CA ASN A 46 -11.65 1.16 3.95
C ASN A 46 -11.37 0.35 2.66
N ARG A 47 -10.11 0.30 2.21
CA ARG A 47 -9.66 -0.46 1.05
C ARG A 47 -9.29 -1.88 1.43
N ARG A 48 -10.21 -2.62 2.07
CA ARG A 48 -9.97 -4.01 2.49
C ARG A 48 -9.27 -4.78 1.36
N PRO A 49 -8.03 -5.26 1.57
CA PRO A 49 -7.33 -6.00 0.52
C PRO A 49 -8.13 -7.25 0.18
N GLN A 50 -8.34 -7.50 -1.11
CA GLN A 50 -8.92 -8.76 -1.56
C GLN A 50 -7.81 -9.79 -1.63
N VAL A 51 -7.66 -10.56 -0.54
CA VAL A 51 -6.69 -11.65 -0.45
C VAL A 51 -7.39 -12.94 -0.86
N THR A 52 -6.88 -13.60 -1.91
CA THR A 52 -7.43 -14.87 -2.37
C THR A 52 -6.87 -16.05 -1.57
N GLU A 53 -7.55 -17.19 -1.59
CA GLU A 53 -7.09 -18.42 -0.93
C GLU A 53 -5.72 -18.86 -1.47
N GLU A 54 -5.48 -18.72 -2.78
CA GLU A 54 -4.19 -19.07 -3.39
C GLU A 54 -3.04 -18.18 -2.90
N LEU A 55 -3.32 -16.92 -2.56
CA LEU A 55 -2.33 -16.02 -1.98
C LEU A 55 -2.01 -16.43 -0.54
N ILE A 56 -3.02 -16.84 0.23
CA ILE A 56 -2.84 -17.37 1.58
C ILE A 56 -1.95 -18.61 1.54
N ASP A 57 -2.28 -19.59 0.70
CA ASP A 57 -1.49 -20.81 0.54
C ASP A 57 -0.05 -20.51 0.10
N ALA A 58 0.13 -19.55 -0.80
CA ALA A 58 1.45 -19.13 -1.25
C ALA A 58 2.28 -18.52 -0.10
N ILE A 59 1.68 -17.71 0.76
CA ILE A 59 2.34 -17.19 1.98
C ILE A 59 2.75 -18.36 2.88
N PHE A 60 1.84 -19.30 3.16
CA PHE A 60 2.13 -20.45 4.03
C PHE A 60 3.21 -21.39 3.47
N SER A 61 3.39 -21.42 2.15
CA SER A 61 4.45 -22.20 1.50
C SER A 61 5.86 -21.71 1.87
N LEU A 62 6.00 -20.47 2.34
CA LEU A 62 7.29 -19.88 2.75
C LEU A 62 7.81 -20.41 4.10
N LYS A 63 7.03 -21.24 4.82
CA LYS A 63 7.47 -21.88 6.07
C LYS A 63 8.76 -22.69 5.95
N GLU A 64 9.13 -23.09 4.73
CA GLU A 64 10.36 -23.81 4.42
C GLU A 64 11.59 -22.91 4.51
N ILE A 65 11.43 -21.60 4.35
CA ILE A 65 12.49 -20.61 4.49
C ILE A 65 12.86 -20.48 5.97
N LYS A 66 14.14 -20.70 6.28
CA LYS A 66 14.66 -20.72 7.65
C LYS A 66 15.56 -19.54 7.97
N THR A 67 16.08 -18.83 6.97
CA THR A 67 16.96 -17.68 7.19
C THR A 67 16.64 -16.53 6.23
N PRO A 68 16.90 -15.26 6.62
CA PRO A 68 16.75 -14.12 5.72
C PRO A 68 17.59 -14.22 4.44
N LEU A 69 18.75 -14.89 4.48
CA LEU A 69 19.61 -15.04 3.29
C LEU A 69 18.98 -15.94 2.22
N GLN A 70 18.21 -16.95 2.62
CA GLN A 70 17.54 -17.85 1.68
C GLN A 70 16.49 -17.13 0.83
N VAL A 71 15.86 -16.08 1.38
CA VAL A 71 14.89 -15.22 0.68
C VAL A 71 15.48 -14.64 -0.61
N LEU A 72 16.77 -14.31 -0.63
CA LEU A 72 17.43 -13.64 -1.76
C LEU A 72 17.55 -14.54 -2.99
N THR A 73 17.51 -15.86 -2.81
CA THR A 73 17.71 -16.85 -3.87
C THR A 73 16.46 -17.70 -4.14
N ASP A 74 15.43 -17.58 -3.31
CA ASP A 74 14.22 -18.38 -3.41
C ASP A 74 13.18 -17.75 -4.35
N GLU A 75 12.94 -18.40 -5.49
CA GLU A 75 11.95 -17.93 -6.47
C GLU A 75 10.53 -17.88 -5.91
N LYS A 76 10.17 -18.78 -4.96
CA LYS A 76 8.81 -18.80 -4.38
C LYS A 76 8.55 -17.51 -3.63
N THR A 77 9.53 -17.04 -2.86
CA THR A 77 9.46 -15.78 -2.11
C THR A 77 9.25 -14.59 -3.04
N GLY A 78 9.99 -14.53 -4.15
CA GLY A 78 9.79 -13.50 -5.18
C GLY A 78 8.35 -13.46 -5.72
N ARG A 79 7.79 -14.64 -6.04
CA ARG A 79 6.40 -14.77 -6.52
C ARG A 79 5.36 -14.36 -5.47
N VAL A 80 5.58 -14.68 -4.20
CA VAL A 80 4.68 -14.27 -3.11
C VAL A 80 4.70 -12.75 -2.94
N VAL A 81 5.89 -12.14 -2.92
CA VAL A 81 6.03 -10.68 -2.84
C VAL A 81 5.33 -10.01 -4.02
N GLU A 82 5.52 -10.52 -5.23
CA GLU A 82 4.86 -9.99 -6.42
C GLU A 82 3.32 -10.03 -6.30
N LYS A 83 2.76 -11.19 -5.90
CA LYS A 83 1.30 -11.32 -5.71
C LYS A 83 0.75 -10.38 -4.62
N LEU A 84 1.49 -10.22 -3.52
CA LEU A 84 1.13 -9.25 -2.46
C LEU A 84 1.10 -7.83 -3.02
N LEU A 85 2.11 -7.43 -3.81
CA LEU A 85 2.19 -6.09 -4.42
C LEU A 85 1.14 -5.85 -5.51
N GLN A 86 0.69 -6.91 -6.18
CA GLN A 86 -0.42 -6.85 -7.14
C GLN A 86 -1.79 -6.75 -6.45
N THR A 87 -1.88 -7.05 -5.15
CA THR A 87 -3.14 -6.96 -4.41
C THR A 87 -3.52 -5.50 -4.16
N LYS A 88 -4.73 -5.12 -4.56
CA LYS A 88 -5.24 -3.75 -4.38
C LYS A 88 -5.17 -3.34 -2.90
N GLY A 89 -4.44 -2.25 -2.64
CA GLY A 89 -4.26 -1.71 -1.28
C GLY A 89 -3.03 -2.25 -0.54
N MET A 90 -2.27 -3.19 -1.10
CA MET A 90 -1.03 -3.70 -0.52
C MET A 90 0.20 -3.23 -1.30
N GLN A 91 0.76 -2.10 -0.89
CA GLN A 91 2.09 -1.67 -1.34
C GLN A 91 3.18 -2.26 -0.44
N LEU A 92 4.46 -2.02 -0.77
CA LEU A 92 5.61 -2.59 -0.05
C LEU A 92 5.53 -2.50 1.49
N PRO A 93 5.10 -1.39 2.11
CA PRO A 93 4.94 -1.34 3.56
C PRO A 93 3.92 -2.34 4.11
N MET A 94 2.80 -2.52 3.42
CA MET A 94 1.77 -3.49 3.82
C MET A 94 2.22 -4.92 3.55
N ALA A 95 2.79 -5.19 2.37
CA ALA A 95 3.27 -6.52 1.98
C ALA A 95 4.37 -7.03 2.92
N SER A 96 5.38 -6.19 3.21
CA SER A 96 6.45 -6.52 4.16
C SER A 96 5.94 -6.71 5.58
N THR A 97 4.96 -5.91 6.01
CA THR A 97 4.30 -6.07 7.31
C THR A 97 3.59 -7.42 7.40
N VAL A 98 2.79 -7.81 6.39
CA VAL A 98 2.13 -9.12 6.36
C VAL A 98 3.17 -10.24 6.49
N LEU A 99 4.21 -10.23 5.65
CA LEU A 99 5.25 -11.26 5.70
C LEU A 99 6.00 -11.30 7.03
N HIS A 100 6.30 -10.15 7.63
CA HIS A 100 6.92 -10.08 8.95
C HIS A 100 6.03 -10.68 10.03
N PHE A 101 4.72 -10.40 10.04
CA PHE A 101 3.83 -10.99 11.03
C PHE A 101 3.69 -12.52 10.90
N TYR A 102 3.77 -13.06 9.68
CA TYR A 102 3.78 -14.51 9.47
C TYR A 102 5.14 -15.15 9.80
N TYR A 103 6.25 -14.48 9.49
CA TYR A 103 7.61 -14.99 9.68
C TYR A 103 8.57 -13.88 10.17
N PRO A 104 8.50 -13.50 11.46
CA PRO A 104 9.18 -12.30 11.98
C PRO A 104 10.70 -12.37 11.93
N GLU A 105 11.26 -13.57 12.05
CA GLU A 105 12.71 -13.81 11.99
C GLU A 105 13.28 -13.82 10.56
N ILE A 106 12.41 -13.77 9.54
CA ILE A 106 12.78 -13.92 8.13
C ILE A 106 12.63 -12.60 7.38
N PHE A 107 11.49 -11.92 7.56
CA PHE A 107 11.16 -10.72 6.81
C PHE A 107 11.19 -9.49 7.70
N PRO A 108 11.90 -8.41 7.34
CA PRO A 108 11.79 -7.14 8.02
C PRO A 108 10.53 -6.38 7.58
N ILE A 109 10.04 -5.47 8.43
CA ILE A 109 9.07 -4.45 8.01
C ILE A 109 9.83 -3.38 7.22
N ILE A 110 9.36 -3.08 5.99
CA ILE A 110 9.96 -2.09 5.10
C ILE A 110 8.97 -0.96 4.88
N ASP A 111 9.04 0.06 5.72
CA ASP A 111 8.20 1.25 5.66
C ASP A 111 9.04 2.54 5.73
N GLN A 112 8.37 3.69 5.84
CA GLN A 112 9.05 4.99 5.97
C GLN A 112 9.95 5.06 7.21
N ARG A 113 9.61 4.34 8.29
CA ARG A 113 10.44 4.26 9.48
C ARG A 113 11.68 3.44 9.21
N ALA A 114 11.56 2.26 8.59
CA ALA A 114 12.71 1.45 8.20
C ALA A 114 13.68 2.24 7.31
N TYR A 115 13.15 3.02 6.37
CA TYR A 115 13.97 3.93 5.55
C TYR A 115 14.73 4.96 6.40
N ARG A 116 14.05 5.62 7.35
CA ARG A 116 14.67 6.56 8.28
C ARG A 116 15.78 5.94 9.11
N GLU A 117 15.56 4.74 9.65
CA GLU A 117 16.56 4.07 10.48
C GLU A 117 17.79 3.66 9.65
N LEU A 118 17.61 3.25 8.39
CA LEU A 118 18.71 2.82 7.52
C LEU A 118 19.52 4.00 6.96
N TYR A 119 18.86 5.09 6.58
CA TYR A 119 19.51 6.21 5.90
C TYR A 119 19.74 7.43 6.78
N ALA A 120 19.23 7.45 8.02
CA ALA A 120 19.20 8.62 8.90
C ALA A 120 18.55 9.86 8.25
N MET A 121 17.63 9.64 7.31
CA MET A 121 16.92 10.67 6.55
C MET A 121 15.44 10.35 6.46
N ASP A 122 14.59 11.37 6.42
CA ASP A 122 13.17 11.19 6.12
C ASP A 122 12.98 10.55 4.74
N TYR A 123 11.99 9.67 4.63
CA TYR A 123 11.56 9.17 3.33
C TYR A 123 11.20 10.37 2.45
N PRO A 124 11.82 10.53 1.25
CA PRO A 124 11.61 11.71 0.44
C PRO A 124 10.13 11.86 0.11
N LYS A 125 9.51 12.92 0.66
CA LYS A 125 8.06 13.19 0.54
C LYS A 125 7.65 13.63 -0.86
N THR A 126 8.64 13.99 -1.69
CA THR A 126 8.47 14.38 -3.08
C THR A 126 9.57 13.70 -3.91
N MET A 127 9.21 13.11 -5.04
CA MET A 127 10.20 12.77 -6.07
C MET A 127 10.71 14.09 -6.65
N THR A 128 11.75 14.67 -6.06
CA THR A 128 12.55 15.69 -6.75
C THR A 128 13.15 15.01 -7.97
N LYS A 129 12.70 15.43 -9.14
CA LYS A 129 13.33 15.11 -10.43
C LYS A 129 14.75 15.61 -10.45
#